data_AF-Q8L1K7-F1
#
_entry.id   AF-Q8L1K7-F1
#
_cell.length_a   1.000
_cell.length_b   1.000
_cell.length_c   1.000
_cell.angle_alpha   90.00
_cell.angle_beta   90.00
_cell.angle_gamma   90.00
#
_symmetry.space_group_name_H-M   'P 1'
#
loop_
_entity.id
_entity.type
_entity.pdbx_description
1 polymer ?
#
loop_
_entity_poly.entity_id
_entity_poly.type
_entity_poly.pdbx_seq_one_letter_code
_entity_poly.pdbx_strand_id
1 'polypeptide(L)'
;VMFDGSSIAGWKAINESDMVLMPDPETVHMDPFFAQSTMVILCDILDPVSGESYNRDPRGTAKKAEAYMKSEGIGDQIFVGPEAEFFVFDDVKYKADPYNTGFKLDSTELPSNDDTDYETGNLGHRPRVKGGYFPVPPIDSAQDMRSEMLTVLAEMGVRVEKHHHEVAAAQHELGIKFDTLVRNADKMLIYKYVVHQVANAYGKTATFMPKPIFGDNGSGMHVHQSIWKNGKPTFAGNEYAGLSESCLLYIGGIIKHAKAINAFTNPLTNSYKRLVPGYEAPVLLAYSARNRSASCRIPFGSSPKAKRVEVRFPLGANEQVVEIETVPTGSLGLDIALGVGGLPRGRIIEIYGPESSGKTTLALHTVAEAQKKGGICAFVDAEHALDPVYARKLGVDLENLLISQPDTGEQALEICDTLVRSGAIDVLVVDSVAALTPRAEIEGEMGDSLPGLQARLMSQA
;
A
#
# COMPACT_ATOMS: atom_id res chain seq x y z
N VAL A 1 30.44 25.85 -8.13
CA VAL A 1 29.99 27.15 -7.58
C VAL A 1 30.04 27.07 -6.06
N MET A 2 30.64 28.03 -5.35
CA MET A 2 30.68 28.01 -3.89
C MET A 2 29.34 28.48 -3.29
N PHE A 3 28.93 27.91 -2.16
CA PHE A 3 27.75 28.36 -1.41
C PHE A 3 27.88 28.03 0.09
N ASP A 4 27.04 28.69 0.90
CA ASP A 4 26.92 28.44 2.35
C ASP A 4 25.96 27.28 2.63
N GLY A 5 26.51 26.16 3.10
CA GLY A 5 25.76 24.97 3.53
C GLY A 5 25.26 25.02 4.97
N SER A 6 25.67 26.00 5.79
CA SER A 6 25.26 26.09 7.20
C SER A 6 23.80 26.52 7.39
N SER A 7 23.24 27.16 6.37
CA SER A 7 21.83 27.56 6.33
C SER A 7 20.87 26.40 6.01
N ILE A 8 21.38 25.20 5.72
CA ILE A 8 20.57 24.02 5.39
C ILE A 8 20.54 23.07 6.59
N ALA A 9 19.34 22.85 7.14
CA ALA A 9 19.16 22.00 8.30
C ALA A 9 19.71 20.58 8.04
N GLY A 10 20.53 20.09 8.97
CA GLY A 10 21.16 18.78 8.88
C GLY A 10 22.40 18.72 7.98
N TRP A 11 22.86 19.84 7.41
CA TRP A 11 24.11 19.90 6.64
C TRP A 11 25.29 20.33 7.53
N LYS A 12 26.15 21.24 7.05
CA LYS A 12 27.35 21.69 7.75
C LYS A 12 27.01 22.61 8.92
N ALA A 13 27.88 22.61 9.93
CA ALA A 13 27.83 23.62 10.98
C ALA A 13 28.45 24.93 10.48
N ILE A 14 28.16 26.04 11.16
CA ILE A 14 28.62 27.39 10.78
C ILE A 14 30.15 27.46 10.66
N ASN A 15 30.89 26.68 11.45
CA ASN A 15 32.35 26.67 11.42
C ASN A 15 32.96 25.90 10.23
N GLU A 16 32.14 25.19 9.43
CA GLU A 16 32.54 24.47 8.22
C GLU A 16 31.52 24.70 7.09
N SER A 17 31.04 25.93 6.97
CA SER A 17 29.88 26.29 6.15
C SER A 17 30.08 26.13 4.65
N ASP A 18 31.30 26.36 4.14
CA ASP A 18 31.55 26.45 2.71
C ASP A 18 31.40 25.08 2.03
N MET A 19 30.72 25.08 0.88
CA MET A 19 30.46 23.89 0.08
C MET A 19 30.50 24.20 -1.43
N VAL A 20 30.65 23.16 -2.26
CA VAL A 20 30.71 23.29 -3.72
C VAL A 20 29.49 22.65 -4.37
N LEU A 21 28.79 23.41 -5.20
CA LEU A 21 27.84 22.92 -6.21
C LEU A 21 28.62 22.49 -7.45
N MET A 22 28.51 21.22 -7.84
CA MET A 22 29.02 20.66 -9.08
C MET A 22 27.86 20.49 -10.08
N PRO A 23 27.76 21.33 -11.13
CA PRO A 23 26.62 21.28 -12.06
C PRO A 23 26.62 20.03 -12.93
N ASP A 24 25.43 19.43 -13.12
CA ASP A 24 25.22 18.32 -14.05
C ASP A 24 24.58 18.81 -15.36
N PRO A 25 25.34 18.87 -16.46
CA PRO A 25 24.86 19.45 -17.73
C PRO A 25 23.70 18.66 -18.37
N GLU A 26 23.49 17.40 -18.00
CA GLU A 26 22.35 16.61 -18.51
C GLU A 26 21.00 17.06 -17.94
N THR A 27 21.00 17.92 -16.91
CA THR A 27 19.79 18.40 -16.23
C THR A 27 19.34 19.79 -16.67
N VAL A 28 20.04 20.38 -17.65
CA VAL A 28 19.78 21.76 -18.09
C VAL A 28 18.39 21.87 -18.73
N HIS A 29 17.64 22.88 -18.28
CA HIS A 29 16.36 23.27 -18.88
C HIS A 29 16.10 24.77 -18.67
N MET A 30 15.23 25.36 -19.48
CA MET A 30 14.78 26.74 -19.31
C MET A 30 13.61 26.79 -18.34
N ASP A 31 13.59 27.80 -17.47
CA ASP A 31 12.45 28.08 -16.61
C ASP A 31 11.48 29.04 -17.31
N PRO A 32 10.23 28.63 -17.56
CA PRO A 32 9.25 29.46 -18.27
C PRO A 32 8.53 30.47 -17.39
N PHE A 33 8.70 30.43 -16.06
CA PHE A 33 7.96 31.28 -15.12
C PHE A 33 8.67 32.58 -14.78
N PHE A 34 9.99 32.64 -14.93
CA PHE A 34 10.74 33.87 -14.70
C PHE A 34 10.55 34.87 -15.83
N ALA A 35 10.33 36.13 -15.48
CA ALA A 35 10.23 37.22 -16.45
C ALA A 35 11.53 37.44 -17.25
N GLN A 36 12.69 37.09 -16.68
CA GLN A 36 13.98 37.09 -17.37
C GLN A 36 14.33 35.65 -17.75
N SER A 37 14.87 35.46 -18.97
CA SER A 37 15.30 34.15 -19.44
C SER A 37 16.27 33.52 -18.45
N THR A 38 15.83 32.44 -17.81
CA THR A 38 16.57 31.79 -16.72
C THR A 38 16.75 30.32 -17.07
N MET A 39 17.99 29.84 -16.93
CA MET A 39 18.36 28.45 -17.13
C MET A 39 18.58 27.79 -15.77
N VAL A 40 18.00 26.61 -15.59
CA VAL A 40 18.13 25.80 -14.37
C VAL A 40 19.09 24.65 -14.64
N ILE A 41 19.97 24.36 -13.68
CA ILE A 41 20.88 23.22 -13.69
C ILE A 41 20.93 22.61 -12.29
N LEU A 42 20.73 21.30 -12.19
CA LEU A 42 20.85 20.57 -10.93
C LEU A 42 22.32 20.28 -10.65
N CYS A 43 22.67 20.29 -9.36
CA CYS A 43 24.05 20.12 -8.91
C CYS A 43 24.15 18.98 -7.91
N ASP A 44 25.30 18.30 -7.91
CA ASP A 44 25.73 17.51 -6.75
C ASP A 44 26.49 18.42 -5.78
N ILE A 45 26.59 17.97 -4.52
CA ILE A 45 27.32 18.69 -3.49
C ILE A 45 28.66 18.02 -3.23
N LEU A 46 29.74 18.80 -3.25
CA LEU A 46 31.10 18.36 -2.95
C LEU A 46 31.67 19.11 -1.74
N ASP A 47 32.58 18.43 -1.03
CA ASP A 47 33.44 19.07 -0.03
C ASP A 47 34.44 20.01 -0.74
N PRO A 48 34.63 21.25 -0.27
CA PRO A 48 35.47 22.23 -0.95
C PRO A 48 36.97 21.94 -0.87
N VAL A 49 37.41 21.12 0.10
CA VAL A 49 38.83 20.81 0.34
C VAL A 49 39.21 19.51 -0.35
N SER A 50 38.47 18.43 -0.08
CA SER A 50 38.78 17.11 -0.65
C SER A 50 38.28 16.94 -2.08
N GLY A 51 37.25 17.70 -2.48
CA GLY A 51 36.54 17.50 -3.74
C GLY A 51 35.66 16.25 -3.76
N GLU A 52 35.55 15.52 -2.65
CA GLU A 52 34.74 14.31 -2.54
C GLU A 52 33.24 14.65 -2.45
N SER A 53 32.39 13.71 -2.87
CA SER A 53 30.94 13.86 -2.76
C SER A 53 30.48 13.95 -1.31
N TYR A 54 29.68 14.96 -1.01
CA TYR A 54 29.13 15.17 0.31
C TYR A 54 28.19 14.02 0.70
N ASN A 55 28.41 13.46 1.89
CA ASN A 55 27.70 12.25 2.32
C ASN A 55 26.23 12.48 2.71
N ARG A 56 25.78 13.73 2.90
CA ARG A 56 24.38 14.07 3.18
C ARG A 56 23.64 14.67 1.98
N ASP A 57 24.28 14.69 0.80
CA ASP A 57 23.60 15.02 -0.45
C ASP A 57 22.61 13.90 -0.83
N PRO A 58 21.30 14.19 -0.91
CA PRO A 58 20.31 13.21 -1.32
C PRO A 58 20.54 12.68 -2.75
N ARG A 59 21.00 13.55 -3.66
CA ARG A 59 21.26 13.18 -5.05
C ARG A 59 22.49 12.29 -5.16
N GLY A 60 23.55 12.64 -4.42
CA GLY A 60 24.73 11.79 -4.24
C GLY A 60 24.37 10.41 -3.65
N THR A 61 23.45 10.34 -2.70
CA THR A 61 22.94 9.08 -2.13
C THR A 61 22.25 8.23 -3.19
N ALA A 62 21.39 8.81 -4.04
CA ALA A 62 20.73 8.10 -5.12
C ALA A 62 21.74 7.53 -6.16
N LYS A 63 22.75 8.32 -6.52
CA LYS A 63 23.85 7.86 -7.40
C LYS A 63 24.63 6.69 -6.80
N LYS A 64 24.93 6.75 -5.49
CA LYS A 64 25.59 5.65 -4.77
C LYS A 64 24.72 4.40 -4.75
N ALA A 65 23.40 4.53 -4.63
CA ALA A 65 22.49 3.39 -4.67
C ALA A 65 22.48 2.70 -6.05
N GLU A 66 22.44 3.46 -7.14
CA GLU A 66 22.58 2.90 -8.49
C GLU A 66 23.94 2.22 -8.70
N ALA A 67 25.02 2.86 -8.25
CA ALA A 67 26.37 2.30 -8.34
C ALA A 67 26.51 1.00 -7.54
N TYR A 68 25.92 0.94 -6.34
CA TYR A 68 25.93 -0.24 -5.48
C TYR A 68 25.18 -1.42 -6.11
N MET A 69 23.98 -1.18 -6.64
CA MET A 69 23.20 -2.20 -7.35
C MET A 69 23.97 -2.78 -8.55
N LYS A 70 24.75 -1.93 -9.24
CA LYS A 70 25.64 -2.34 -10.32
C LYS A 70 26.86 -3.12 -9.83
N SER A 71 27.50 -2.71 -8.73
CA SER A 71 28.68 -3.41 -8.19
C SER A 71 28.34 -4.81 -7.68
N GLU A 72 27.15 -5.00 -7.12
CA GLU A 72 26.64 -6.31 -6.70
C GLU A 72 26.21 -7.20 -7.88
N GLY A 73 26.22 -6.68 -9.11
CA GLY A 73 25.86 -7.43 -10.31
C GLY A 73 24.37 -7.79 -10.41
N ILE A 74 23.50 -7.16 -9.61
CA ILE A 74 22.05 -7.39 -9.58
C ILE A 74 21.40 -6.86 -10.88
N GLY A 75 21.86 -5.72 -11.37
CA GLY A 75 21.42 -5.10 -12.62
C GLY A 75 22.35 -3.97 -13.04
N ASP A 76 22.08 -3.40 -14.22
CA ASP A 76 22.80 -2.23 -14.73
C ASP A 76 21.99 -0.94 -14.54
N GLN A 77 20.66 -1.05 -14.46
CA GLN A 77 19.73 0.06 -14.34
C GLN A 77 18.55 -0.31 -13.44
N ILE A 78 18.13 0.63 -12.61
CA ILE A 78 16.85 0.60 -11.89
C ILE A 78 15.97 1.70 -12.47
N PHE A 79 14.80 1.33 -12.99
CA PHE A 79 13.80 2.29 -13.44
C PHE A 79 12.76 2.50 -12.36
N VAL A 80 12.44 3.77 -12.10
CA VAL A 80 11.40 4.19 -11.16
C VAL A 80 10.37 5.08 -11.84
N GLY A 81 9.09 4.84 -11.53
CA GLY A 81 7.94 5.59 -12.02
C GLY A 81 7.04 6.00 -10.86
N PRO A 82 7.28 7.15 -10.22
CA PRO A 82 6.44 7.72 -9.17
C PRO A 82 5.20 8.39 -9.76
N GLU A 83 4.05 8.12 -9.15
CA GLU A 83 2.77 8.80 -9.40
C GLU A 83 2.48 9.64 -8.16
N ALA A 84 2.76 10.95 -8.22
CA ALA A 84 2.60 11.86 -7.09
C ALA A 84 1.26 12.61 -7.19
N GLU A 85 0.32 12.21 -6.35
CA GLU A 85 -0.96 12.89 -6.19
C GLU A 85 -0.78 14.22 -5.44
N PHE A 86 -1.66 15.18 -5.70
CA PHE A 86 -1.66 16.49 -5.03
C PHE A 86 -3.07 17.07 -4.93
N PHE A 87 -3.23 18.06 -4.08
CA PHE A 87 -4.46 18.86 -3.98
C PHE A 87 -4.22 20.27 -4.49
N VAL A 88 -5.26 20.93 -4.98
CA VAL A 88 -5.26 22.36 -5.31
C VAL A 88 -6.40 23.06 -4.58
N PHE A 89 -6.06 24.08 -3.79
CA PHE A 89 -7.00 24.85 -2.98
C PHE A 89 -7.10 26.30 -3.46
N ASP A 90 -8.24 26.93 -3.21
CA ASP A 90 -8.47 28.36 -3.44
C ASP A 90 -7.97 29.21 -2.27
N ASP A 91 -8.10 28.72 -1.04
CA ASP A 91 -7.66 29.43 0.17
C ASP A 91 -7.12 28.43 1.20
N VAL A 92 -6.00 28.79 1.83
CA VAL A 92 -5.36 27.99 2.88
C VAL A 92 -4.93 28.92 4.01
N LYS A 93 -5.54 28.74 5.19
CA LYS A 93 -5.26 29.51 6.40
C LYS A 93 -4.81 28.58 7.50
N TYR A 94 -3.73 28.89 8.19
CA TYR A 94 -3.28 28.10 9.34
C TYR A 94 -2.65 28.98 10.42
N LYS A 95 -2.70 28.50 11.66
CA LYS A 95 -2.09 29.15 12.83
C LYS A 95 -1.62 28.08 13.82
N ALA A 96 -0.52 28.36 14.50
CA ALA A 96 0.09 27.47 15.48
C ALA A 96 0.60 28.29 16.68
N ASP A 97 -0.33 28.96 17.38
CA ASP A 97 -0.03 29.65 18.63
C ASP A 97 -0.80 29.03 19.81
N PRO A 98 -0.41 29.30 21.08
CA PRO A 98 -1.01 28.67 22.26
C PRO A 98 -2.53 28.84 22.42
N TYR A 99 -3.13 29.85 21.80
CA TYR A 99 -4.55 30.18 21.95
C TYR A 99 -5.37 29.91 20.67
N ASN A 100 -4.69 29.78 19.53
CA ASN A 100 -5.29 29.56 18.24
C ASN A 100 -4.35 28.66 17.40
N THR A 101 -4.66 27.37 17.43
CA THR A 101 -3.99 26.34 16.65
C THR A 101 -5.02 25.66 15.75
N GLY A 102 -4.77 25.66 14.45
CA GLY A 102 -5.65 25.02 13.48
C GLY A 102 -5.35 25.45 12.06
N PHE A 103 -6.15 24.92 11.14
CA PHE A 103 -6.11 25.30 9.74
C PHE A 103 -7.51 25.26 9.14
N LYS A 104 -7.70 25.99 8.04
CA LYS A 104 -8.89 25.98 7.20
C LYS A 104 -8.43 25.90 5.75
N LEU A 105 -9.01 24.98 5.01
CA LEU A 105 -8.82 24.81 3.58
C LEU A 105 -10.13 25.16 2.90
N ASP A 106 -10.03 25.75 1.71
CA ASP A 106 -11.19 26.04 0.88
C ASP A 106 -10.88 25.71 -0.58
N SER A 107 -11.89 25.20 -1.28
CA SER A 107 -11.88 25.07 -2.73
C SER A 107 -13.30 25.03 -3.26
N THR A 108 -13.52 25.60 -4.43
CA THR A 108 -14.81 25.60 -5.12
C THR A 108 -15.35 24.19 -5.35
N GLU A 109 -14.49 23.17 -5.39
CA GLU A 109 -14.88 21.76 -5.54
C GLU A 109 -15.23 21.07 -4.21
N LEU A 110 -14.93 21.67 -3.06
CA LEU A 110 -15.20 21.02 -1.77
C LEU A 110 -16.70 20.99 -1.46
N PRO A 111 -17.24 19.85 -0.98
CA PRO A 111 -18.62 19.75 -0.52
C PRO A 111 -18.99 20.73 0.61
N SER A 112 -18.00 21.28 1.33
CA SER A 112 -18.23 22.34 2.33
C SER A 112 -18.76 23.64 1.74
N ASN A 113 -18.82 23.76 0.40
CA ASN A 113 -19.33 24.91 -0.32
C ASN A 113 -20.69 24.66 -1.02
N ASP A 114 -21.38 23.56 -0.69
CA ASP A 114 -22.66 23.22 -1.30
C ASP A 114 -23.75 24.28 -1.03
N ASP A 115 -23.70 24.96 0.12
CA ASP A 115 -24.63 26.01 0.53
C ASP A 115 -24.02 27.42 0.56
N THR A 116 -22.80 27.59 0.05
CA THR A 116 -22.12 28.90 0.03
C THR A 116 -22.81 29.87 -0.93
N ASP A 117 -23.07 31.10 -0.45
CA ASP A 117 -23.56 32.20 -1.25
C ASP A 117 -22.43 32.81 -2.09
N TYR A 118 -22.52 32.67 -3.41
CA TYR A 118 -21.63 33.33 -4.36
C TYR A 118 -22.35 34.49 -5.05
N GLU A 119 -21.62 35.55 -5.40
CA GLU A 119 -22.17 36.72 -6.09
C GLU A 119 -22.87 36.35 -7.41
N THR A 120 -22.33 35.35 -8.13
CA THR A 120 -22.90 34.83 -9.38
C THR A 120 -23.92 33.71 -9.18
N GLY A 121 -24.24 33.36 -7.93
CA GLY A 121 -25.02 32.18 -7.55
C GLY A 121 -24.19 30.90 -7.44
N ASN A 122 -24.68 29.94 -6.64
CA ASN A 122 -24.06 28.64 -6.45
C ASN A 122 -24.53 27.64 -7.52
N LEU A 123 -23.62 27.23 -8.42
CA LEU A 123 -23.96 26.39 -9.58
C LEU A 123 -24.11 24.90 -9.24
N GLY A 124 -23.71 24.45 -8.05
CA GLY A 124 -23.95 23.10 -7.54
C GLY A 124 -23.17 21.94 -8.19
N HIS A 125 -22.40 22.18 -9.25
CA HIS A 125 -21.61 21.14 -9.93
C HIS A 125 -20.30 20.82 -9.17
N ARG A 126 -20.38 19.96 -8.15
CA ARG A 126 -19.22 19.58 -7.32
C ARG A 126 -19.06 18.06 -7.19
N PRO A 127 -17.81 17.57 -7.07
CA PRO A 127 -17.58 16.19 -6.68
C PRO A 127 -18.05 15.97 -5.23
N ARG A 128 -18.67 14.82 -4.97
CA ARG A 128 -18.97 14.39 -3.60
C ARG A 128 -17.68 13.93 -2.90
N VAL A 129 -17.75 13.72 -1.58
CA VAL A 129 -16.67 13.02 -0.85
C VAL A 129 -16.39 11.68 -1.53
N LYS A 130 -15.12 11.42 -1.88
CA LYS A 130 -14.67 10.27 -2.69
C LYS A 130 -15.30 10.16 -4.10
N GLY A 131 -15.84 11.26 -4.62
CA GLY A 131 -16.57 11.33 -5.89
C GLY A 131 -15.81 12.03 -7.02
N GLY A 132 -14.54 12.37 -6.82
CA GLY A 132 -13.73 13.10 -7.78
C GLY A 132 -13.15 12.24 -8.91
N TYR A 133 -13.30 10.92 -8.88
CA TYR A 133 -12.64 10.05 -9.84
C TYR A 133 -13.35 10.06 -11.21
N PHE A 134 -12.77 10.77 -12.17
CA PHE A 134 -13.24 10.92 -13.56
C PHE A 134 -14.66 11.50 -13.81
N PRO A 135 -15.17 12.48 -13.04
CA PRO A 135 -16.27 13.29 -13.55
C PRO A 135 -15.78 14.14 -14.73
N VAL A 136 -16.69 14.49 -15.63
CA VAL A 136 -16.42 15.44 -16.70
C VAL A 136 -16.77 16.86 -16.24
N PRO A 137 -16.25 17.92 -16.89
CA PRO A 137 -16.72 19.28 -16.68
C PRO A 137 -18.25 19.38 -16.84
N PRO A 138 -18.94 20.21 -16.05
CA PRO A 138 -18.41 21.23 -15.14
C PRO A 138 -18.10 20.73 -13.72
N ILE A 139 -18.27 19.44 -13.40
CA ILE A 139 -17.96 18.90 -12.06
C ILE A 139 -16.44 18.86 -11.84
N ASP A 140 -15.68 18.45 -12.85
CA ASP A 140 -14.21 18.62 -12.88
C ASP A 140 -13.89 20.03 -13.36
N SER A 141 -13.52 20.91 -12.42
CA SER A 141 -13.27 22.33 -12.69
C SER A 141 -11.80 22.63 -13.03
N ALA A 142 -10.92 21.64 -12.93
CA ALA A 142 -9.47 21.80 -13.00
C ALA A 142 -8.83 21.20 -14.26
N GLN A 143 -9.61 20.79 -15.26
CA GLN A 143 -9.09 20.13 -16.46
C GLN A 143 -8.08 20.98 -17.25
N ASP A 144 -8.37 22.27 -17.47
CA ASP A 144 -7.48 23.16 -18.23
C ASP A 144 -6.17 23.41 -17.46
N MET A 145 -6.26 23.63 -16.14
CA MET A 145 -5.09 23.82 -15.28
C MET A 145 -4.17 22.58 -15.31
N ARG A 146 -4.73 21.36 -15.25
CA ARG A 146 -3.92 20.13 -15.37
C ARG A 146 -3.31 19.95 -16.76
N SER A 147 -4.02 20.37 -17.81
CA SER A 147 -3.51 20.35 -19.19
C SER A 147 -2.33 21.32 -19.35
N GLU A 148 -2.41 22.50 -18.75
CA GLU A 148 -1.31 23.47 -18.72
C GLU A 148 -0.10 22.92 -17.95
N MET A 149 -0.31 22.30 -16.78
CA MET A 149 0.77 21.64 -16.04
C MET A 149 1.52 20.60 -16.89
N LEU A 150 0.81 19.78 -17.68
CA LEU A 150 1.47 18.83 -18.59
C LEU A 150 2.24 19.52 -19.71
N THR A 151 1.70 20.58 -20.29
CA THR A 151 2.36 21.36 -21.34
C THR A 151 3.68 21.93 -20.84
N VAL A 152 3.65 22.60 -19.68
CA VAL A 152 4.84 23.22 -19.09
C VAL A 152 5.86 22.17 -18.64
N LEU A 153 5.40 21.03 -18.10
CA LEU A 153 6.29 19.89 -17.79
C LEU A 153 7.03 19.40 -19.04
N ALA A 154 6.34 19.29 -20.17
CA ALA A 154 6.93 18.88 -21.43
C ALA A 154 7.95 19.91 -21.96
N GLU A 155 7.67 21.20 -21.83
CA GLU A 155 8.60 22.28 -22.19
C GLU A 155 9.89 22.25 -21.35
N MET A 156 9.79 21.86 -20.08
CA MET A 156 10.95 21.66 -19.19
C MET A 156 11.64 20.30 -19.38
N GLY A 157 11.26 19.52 -20.39
CA GLY A 157 11.93 18.27 -20.77
C GLY A 157 11.40 17.00 -20.07
N VAL A 158 10.29 17.09 -19.34
CA VAL A 158 9.66 15.92 -18.71
C VAL A 158 8.72 15.24 -19.69
N ARG A 159 8.92 13.95 -19.94
CA ARG A 159 8.02 13.18 -20.81
C ARG A 159 6.73 12.83 -20.07
N VAL A 160 5.66 13.53 -20.39
CA VAL A 160 4.31 13.35 -19.82
C VAL A 160 3.50 12.26 -20.54
N GLU A 161 2.50 11.72 -19.85
CA GLU A 161 1.63 10.66 -20.39
C GLU A 161 0.14 10.98 -20.26
N LYS A 162 -0.34 11.30 -19.05
CA LYS A 162 -1.76 11.48 -18.74
C LYS A 162 -1.95 12.53 -17.63
N HIS A 163 -3.17 13.02 -17.46
CA HIS A 163 -3.60 13.68 -16.23
C HIS A 163 -5.01 13.22 -15.88
N HIS A 164 -5.38 13.31 -14.62
CA HIS A 164 -6.77 13.14 -14.21
C HIS A 164 -7.06 13.78 -12.86
N HIS A 165 -8.35 13.99 -12.62
CA HIS A 165 -8.87 14.20 -11.29
C HIS A 165 -8.80 12.89 -10.51
N GLU A 166 -8.42 12.99 -9.24
CA GLU A 166 -8.28 11.86 -8.32
C GLU A 166 -9.54 11.65 -7.47
N VAL A 167 -9.53 10.67 -6.58
CA VAL A 167 -10.73 10.23 -5.84
C VAL A 167 -11.32 11.32 -4.93
N ALA A 168 -10.49 12.07 -4.18
CA ALA A 168 -10.99 13.14 -3.31
C ALA A 168 -11.32 14.41 -4.10
N ALA A 169 -12.23 15.24 -3.57
CA ALA A 169 -12.49 16.57 -4.13
C ALA A 169 -11.20 17.42 -4.15
N ALA A 170 -10.99 18.20 -5.21
CA ALA A 170 -9.79 19.03 -5.40
C ALA A 170 -8.46 18.26 -5.46
N GLN A 171 -8.50 16.94 -5.70
CA GLN A 171 -7.34 16.07 -5.80
C GLN A 171 -7.01 15.76 -7.27
N HIS A 172 -5.73 15.69 -7.60
CA HIS A 172 -5.25 15.52 -8.96
C HIS A 172 -4.01 14.62 -9.03
N GLU A 173 -3.80 14.00 -10.19
CA GLU A 173 -2.58 13.27 -10.55
C GLU A 173 -2.16 13.64 -11.99
N LEU A 174 -0.86 13.80 -12.21
CA LEU A 174 -0.24 13.85 -13.53
C LEU A 174 0.67 12.62 -13.70
N GLY A 175 0.60 11.98 -14.86
CA GLY A 175 1.45 10.85 -15.22
C GLY A 175 2.68 11.31 -15.98
N ILE A 176 3.86 10.94 -15.48
CA ILE A 176 5.15 11.11 -16.17
C ILE A 176 5.77 9.75 -16.47
N LYS A 177 6.52 9.68 -17.56
CA LYS A 177 7.22 8.46 -17.94
C LYS A 177 8.37 8.18 -16.98
N PHE A 178 8.47 6.93 -16.54
CA PHE A 178 9.57 6.42 -15.72
C PHE A 178 10.95 6.71 -16.34
N ASP A 179 11.97 6.74 -15.47
CA ASP A 179 13.38 6.86 -15.84
C ASP A 179 14.25 6.14 -14.79
N THR A 180 15.57 6.18 -14.98
CA THR A 180 16.57 5.79 -13.97
C THR A 180 16.35 6.55 -12.65
N LEU A 181 16.77 5.97 -11.52
CA LEU A 181 16.45 6.47 -10.18
C LEU A 181 16.81 7.95 -10.02
N VAL A 182 18.03 8.33 -10.39
CA VAL A 182 18.49 9.72 -10.26
C VAL A 182 17.73 10.64 -11.20
N ARG A 183 17.62 10.28 -12.49
CA ARG A 183 16.95 11.13 -13.49
C ARG A 183 15.47 11.30 -13.21
N ASN A 184 14.82 10.28 -12.67
CA ASN A 184 13.42 10.39 -12.33
C ASN A 184 13.20 11.16 -11.01
N ALA A 185 14.13 11.10 -10.06
CA ALA A 185 14.11 11.98 -8.89
C ALA A 185 14.28 13.46 -9.30
N ASP A 186 15.19 13.75 -10.24
CA ASP A 186 15.37 15.08 -10.83
C ASP A 186 14.05 15.58 -11.46
N LYS A 187 13.37 14.75 -12.27
CA LYS A 187 12.06 15.09 -12.87
C LYS A 187 10.96 15.32 -11.84
N MET A 188 10.98 14.62 -10.71
CA MET A 188 10.00 14.84 -9.64
C MET A 188 10.15 16.20 -8.96
N LEU A 189 11.35 16.79 -8.96
CA LEU A 189 11.52 18.18 -8.52
C LEU A 189 10.86 19.15 -9.50
N ILE A 190 11.07 18.94 -10.81
CA ILE A 190 10.41 19.73 -11.87
C ILE A 190 8.88 19.58 -11.78
N TYR A 191 8.39 18.35 -11.61
CA TYR A 191 6.96 18.07 -11.40
C TYR A 191 6.34 18.94 -10.31
N LYS A 192 6.93 18.91 -9.11
CA LYS A 192 6.40 19.66 -7.96
C LYS A 192 6.49 21.17 -8.18
N TYR A 193 7.57 21.62 -8.81
CA TYR A 193 7.77 23.02 -9.15
C TYR A 193 6.70 23.51 -10.13
N VAL A 194 6.49 22.82 -11.25
CA VAL A 194 5.47 23.19 -12.25
C VAL A 194 4.07 23.17 -11.63
N VAL A 195 3.73 22.15 -10.84
CA VAL A 195 2.42 22.08 -10.17
C VAL A 195 2.19 23.30 -9.27
N HIS A 196 3.17 23.70 -8.45
CA HIS A 196 3.02 24.90 -7.62
C HIS A 196 2.94 26.18 -8.45
N GLN A 197 3.77 26.33 -9.48
CA GLN A 197 3.85 27.55 -10.28
C GLN A 197 2.60 27.76 -11.13
N VAL A 198 2.11 26.71 -11.80
CA VAL A 198 0.88 26.78 -12.59
C VAL A 198 -0.34 27.01 -11.68
N ALA A 199 -0.45 26.29 -10.55
CA ALA A 199 -1.53 26.56 -9.60
C ALA A 199 -1.52 28.03 -9.12
N ASN A 200 -0.35 28.57 -8.82
CA ASN A 200 -0.19 29.97 -8.42
C ASN A 200 -0.57 30.96 -9.55
N ALA A 201 -0.23 30.65 -10.82
CA ALA A 201 -0.64 31.46 -11.97
C ALA A 201 -2.17 31.49 -12.16
N TYR A 202 -2.87 30.43 -11.76
CA TYR A 202 -4.33 30.35 -11.71
C TYR A 202 -4.94 30.98 -10.44
N GLY A 203 -4.14 31.61 -9.57
CA GLY A 203 -4.62 32.19 -8.32
C GLY A 203 -4.98 31.16 -7.25
N LYS A 204 -4.45 29.94 -7.36
CA LYS A 204 -4.69 28.82 -6.45
C LYS A 204 -3.39 28.39 -5.76
N THR A 205 -3.49 27.48 -4.79
CA THR A 205 -2.32 26.92 -4.10
C THR A 205 -2.36 25.38 -4.13
N ALA A 206 -1.29 24.77 -4.63
CA ALA A 206 -1.16 23.31 -4.65
C ALA A 206 -0.42 22.77 -3.42
N THR A 207 -0.70 21.52 -3.03
CA THR A 207 0.04 20.82 -1.97
C THR A 207 0.15 19.33 -2.23
N PHE A 208 1.31 18.77 -1.89
CA PHE A 208 1.62 17.34 -1.94
C PHE A 208 1.49 16.66 -0.56
N MET A 209 0.87 17.34 0.39
CA MET A 209 0.71 16.82 1.75
C MET A 209 -0.09 15.50 1.73
N PRO A 210 0.31 14.46 2.49
CA PRO A 210 -0.34 13.14 2.40
C PRO A 210 -1.82 13.11 2.75
N LYS A 211 -2.28 14.01 3.62
CA LYS A 211 -3.66 14.00 4.14
C LYS A 211 -4.09 15.41 4.55
N PRO A 212 -4.48 16.26 3.61
CA PRO A 212 -4.97 17.60 3.92
C PRO A 212 -6.42 17.59 4.44
N ILE A 213 -7.25 16.64 3.96
CA ILE A 213 -8.68 16.54 4.29
C ILE A 213 -8.93 15.26 5.10
N PHE A 214 -9.59 15.41 6.25
CA PHE A 214 -10.10 14.28 7.03
C PHE A 214 -11.37 13.71 6.39
N GLY A 215 -11.50 12.38 6.34
CA GLY A 215 -12.71 11.73 5.81
C GLY A 215 -12.76 11.53 4.29
N ASP A 216 -11.80 12.06 3.53
CA ASP A 216 -11.65 11.82 2.08
C ASP A 216 -10.32 11.13 1.74
N ASN A 217 -10.04 10.80 0.48
CA ASN A 217 -8.75 10.24 0.05
C ASN A 217 -7.58 11.20 0.33
N GLY A 218 -6.35 10.68 0.35
CA GLY A 218 -5.14 11.48 0.63
C GLY A 218 -4.03 11.16 -0.35
N SER A 219 -3.16 12.12 -0.60
CA SER A 219 -2.13 12.05 -1.64
C SER A 219 -1.05 11.01 -1.38
N GLY A 220 -0.95 10.04 -2.29
CA GLY A 220 0.15 9.09 -2.37
C GLY A 220 1.30 9.53 -3.28
N MET A 221 2.42 8.83 -3.16
CA MET A 221 3.41 8.72 -4.21
C MET A 221 3.60 7.24 -4.53
N HIS A 222 2.83 6.70 -5.48
CA HIS A 222 2.95 5.29 -5.85
C HIS A 222 4.21 5.10 -6.68
N VAL A 223 5.18 4.33 -6.19
CA VAL A 223 6.47 4.18 -6.87
C VAL A 223 6.53 2.82 -7.57
N HIS A 224 6.42 2.85 -8.89
CA HIS A 224 6.71 1.70 -9.74
C HIS A 224 8.21 1.47 -9.85
N GLN A 225 8.68 0.23 -9.68
CA GLN A 225 10.11 -0.12 -9.66
C GLN A 225 10.39 -1.36 -10.51
N SER A 226 11.46 -1.32 -11.31
CA SER A 226 11.97 -2.49 -12.04
C SER A 226 13.48 -2.43 -12.22
N ILE A 227 14.14 -3.58 -12.13
CA ILE A 227 15.59 -3.71 -12.39
C ILE A 227 15.81 -4.36 -13.76
N TRP A 228 16.85 -3.87 -14.45
CA TRP A 228 17.21 -4.30 -15.80
C TRP A 228 18.71 -4.59 -15.88
N LYS A 229 19.05 -5.62 -16.65
CA LYS A 229 20.44 -6.06 -16.88
C LYS A 229 20.63 -6.33 -18.37
N ASN A 230 21.67 -5.77 -18.97
CA ASN A 230 21.96 -5.90 -20.40
C ASN A 230 20.74 -5.63 -21.30
N GLY A 231 19.94 -4.60 -20.97
CA GLY A 231 18.73 -4.21 -21.71
C GLY A 231 17.53 -5.16 -21.58
N LYS A 232 17.57 -6.12 -20.64
CA LYS A 232 16.47 -7.07 -20.38
C LYS A 232 15.90 -6.87 -18.96
N PRO A 233 14.57 -6.98 -18.77
CA PRO A 233 13.96 -6.85 -17.46
C PRO A 233 14.31 -8.07 -16.60
N THR A 234 14.78 -7.84 -15.37
CA THR A 234 15.07 -8.94 -14.43
C THR A 234 13.85 -9.35 -13.62
N PHE A 235 12.84 -8.49 -13.52
CA PHE A 235 11.64 -8.74 -12.70
C PHE A 235 10.60 -9.65 -13.36
N ALA A 236 10.69 -9.89 -14.67
CA ALA A 236 9.81 -10.82 -15.36
C ALA A 236 10.29 -12.27 -15.18
N GLY A 237 9.36 -13.18 -14.91
CA GLY A 237 9.65 -14.61 -14.74
C GLY A 237 8.38 -15.47 -14.77
N ASN A 238 8.49 -16.68 -14.24
CA ASN A 238 7.41 -17.69 -14.26
C ASN A 238 6.79 -17.96 -12.89
N GLU A 239 7.13 -17.16 -11.88
CA GLU A 239 6.58 -17.27 -10.53
C GLU A 239 5.23 -16.54 -10.42
N TYR A 240 4.78 -16.32 -9.18
CA TYR A 240 3.54 -15.60 -8.88
C TYR A 240 3.37 -14.33 -9.72
N ALA A 241 2.21 -14.20 -10.37
CA ALA A 241 1.84 -13.06 -11.22
C ALA A 241 2.82 -12.77 -12.39
N GLY A 242 3.62 -13.76 -12.81
CA GLY A 242 4.62 -13.62 -13.88
C GLY A 242 5.85 -12.83 -13.44
N LEU A 243 6.18 -12.90 -12.15
CA LEU A 243 7.40 -12.34 -11.58
C LEU A 243 8.55 -13.35 -11.63
N SER A 244 9.79 -12.86 -11.55
CA SER A 244 10.95 -13.70 -11.26
C SER A 244 11.12 -13.90 -9.76
N GLU A 245 11.84 -14.96 -9.38
CA GLU A 245 12.29 -15.16 -8.00
C GLU A 245 13.04 -13.93 -7.46
N SER A 246 13.89 -13.31 -8.29
CA SER A 246 14.61 -12.09 -7.90
C SER A 246 13.69 -10.93 -7.53
N CYS A 247 12.54 -10.78 -8.21
CA CYS A 247 11.54 -9.77 -7.87
C CYS A 247 10.79 -10.12 -6.59
N LEU A 248 10.48 -11.41 -6.35
CA LEU A 248 9.89 -11.85 -5.09
C LEU A 248 10.82 -11.60 -3.90
N LEU A 249 12.12 -11.86 -4.04
CA LEU A 249 13.13 -11.53 -3.04
C LEU A 249 13.26 -10.01 -2.82
N TYR A 250 13.20 -9.23 -3.90
CA TYR A 250 13.18 -7.77 -3.83
C TYR A 250 11.98 -7.26 -3.01
N ILE A 251 10.78 -7.79 -3.28
CA ILE A 251 9.56 -7.50 -2.51
C ILE A 251 9.73 -7.95 -1.05
N GLY A 252 10.32 -9.14 -0.81
CA GLY A 252 10.62 -9.64 0.52
C GLY A 252 11.54 -8.71 1.30
N GLY A 253 12.54 -8.10 0.66
CA GLY A 253 13.39 -7.08 1.26
C GLY A 253 12.63 -5.81 1.65
N ILE A 254 11.74 -5.32 0.79
CA ILE A 254 10.87 -4.17 1.08
C ILE A 254 9.99 -4.46 2.30
N ILE A 255 9.35 -5.62 2.35
CA ILE A 255 8.47 -6.02 3.45
C ILE A 255 9.28 -6.21 4.75
N LYS A 256 10.45 -6.84 4.68
CA LYS A 256 11.33 -7.05 5.84
C LYS A 256 11.80 -5.73 6.46
N HIS A 257 12.19 -4.77 5.62
CA HIS A 257 12.72 -3.47 6.06
C HIS A 257 11.66 -2.38 6.13
N ALA A 258 10.40 -2.79 6.08
CA ALA A 258 9.21 -1.96 6.10
C ALA A 258 9.34 -0.73 7.01
N LYS A 259 9.42 -0.98 8.34
CA LYS A 259 9.44 0.06 9.37
C LYS A 259 10.57 1.09 9.19
N ALA A 260 11.75 0.65 8.78
CA ALA A 260 12.92 1.52 8.61
C ALA A 260 12.81 2.37 7.35
N ILE A 261 12.29 1.79 6.26
CA ILE A 261 12.05 2.51 5.01
C ILE A 261 11.14 3.72 5.28
N ASN A 262 10.08 3.58 6.10
CA ASN A 262 9.13 4.64 6.48
C ASN A 262 9.77 5.97 6.82
N ALA A 263 10.89 5.92 7.55
CA ALA A 263 11.54 7.12 8.04
C ALA A 263 11.97 8.04 6.89
N PHE A 264 12.23 7.47 5.70
CA PHE A 264 12.62 8.21 4.50
C PHE A 264 11.45 8.42 3.56
N THR A 265 10.56 7.46 3.49
CA THR A 265 9.54 7.36 2.47
C THR A 265 8.20 7.99 2.92
N ASN A 266 7.94 8.07 4.23
CA ASN A 266 6.84 8.78 4.88
C ASN A 266 7.36 9.64 6.06
N PRO A 267 8.22 10.64 5.79
CA PRO A 267 8.99 11.31 6.84
C PRO A 267 8.17 12.30 7.70
N LEU A 268 6.89 12.51 7.40
CA LEU A 268 6.05 13.51 8.06
C LEU A 268 5.06 12.86 9.02
N THR A 269 4.75 13.55 10.13
CA THR A 269 3.64 13.14 11.01
C THR A 269 2.31 13.06 10.26
N ASN A 270 2.11 13.92 9.26
CA ASN A 270 0.94 13.93 8.39
C ASN A 270 0.83 12.67 7.51
N SER A 271 1.95 12.00 7.19
CA SER A 271 1.93 10.75 6.43
C SER A 271 1.11 9.68 7.14
N TYR A 272 1.23 9.60 8.46
CA TYR A 272 0.52 8.62 9.28
C TYR A 272 -0.97 8.95 9.47
N LYS A 273 -1.43 10.12 9.02
CA LYS A 273 -2.86 10.44 8.92
C LYS A 273 -3.48 9.90 7.63
N ARG A 274 -2.66 9.65 6.60
CA ARG A 274 -3.07 8.97 5.36
C ARG A 274 -3.15 7.45 5.55
N LEU A 275 -2.19 6.87 6.26
CA LEU A 275 -2.03 5.42 6.45
C LEU A 275 -3.00 4.86 7.50
N VAL A 276 -4.29 5.04 7.25
CA VAL A 276 -5.39 4.49 8.04
C VAL A 276 -6.33 3.71 7.12
N PRO A 277 -7.01 2.65 7.62
CA PRO A 277 -7.92 1.86 6.79
C PRO A 277 -9.03 2.72 6.15
N GLY A 278 -9.47 2.36 4.93
CA GLY A 278 -10.71 2.90 4.31
C GLY A 278 -10.56 3.94 3.19
N TYR A 279 -9.33 4.30 2.76
CA TYR A 279 -9.07 5.36 1.77
C TYR A 279 -8.11 4.94 0.64
N GLU A 280 -8.14 3.67 0.22
CA GLU A 280 -7.15 3.07 -0.70
C GLU A 280 -5.68 3.18 -0.24
N ALA A 281 -5.45 3.58 1.01
CA ALA A 281 -4.15 3.63 1.63
C ALA A 281 -3.74 2.22 2.10
N PRO A 282 -2.58 1.71 1.66
CA PRO A 282 -2.06 0.41 2.09
C PRO A 282 -1.66 0.41 3.58
N VAL A 283 -2.41 -0.33 4.39
CA VAL A 283 -2.13 -0.54 5.82
C VAL A 283 -1.64 -1.95 6.13
N LEU A 284 -1.89 -2.91 5.23
CA LEU A 284 -1.46 -4.29 5.39
C LEU A 284 -0.13 -4.51 4.66
N LEU A 285 0.88 -5.01 5.39
CA LEU A 285 2.18 -5.40 4.85
C LEU A 285 2.07 -6.70 4.05
N ALA A 286 1.53 -6.60 2.84
CA ALA A 286 1.35 -7.71 1.92
C ALA A 286 1.70 -7.29 0.49
N TYR A 287 2.01 -8.28 -0.35
CA TYR A 287 2.06 -8.09 -1.79
C TYR A 287 0.90 -8.84 -2.45
N SER A 288 0.38 -8.31 -3.55
CA SER A 288 -0.76 -8.92 -4.23
C SER A 288 -0.84 -8.48 -5.69
N ALA A 289 -1.27 -9.40 -6.55
CA ALA A 289 -1.62 -9.09 -7.92
C ALA A 289 -2.92 -8.26 -7.94
N ARG A 290 -2.89 -7.14 -8.66
CA ARG A 290 -4.05 -6.25 -8.92
C ARG A 290 -4.64 -5.51 -7.71
N ASN A 291 -4.52 -6.04 -6.50
CA ASN A 291 -5.13 -5.47 -5.30
C ASN A 291 -4.51 -4.12 -4.90
N ARG A 292 -5.35 -3.09 -4.79
CA ARG A 292 -4.96 -1.71 -4.45
C ARG A 292 -4.81 -1.46 -2.94
N SER A 293 -5.32 -2.35 -2.08
CA SER A 293 -5.10 -2.28 -0.63
C SER A 293 -3.77 -2.92 -0.20
N ALA A 294 -3.11 -3.64 -1.11
CA ALA A 294 -1.80 -4.20 -0.86
C ALA A 294 -0.73 -3.12 -0.93
N SER A 295 0.19 -3.24 0.01
CA SER A 295 1.42 -2.48 0.13
C SER A 295 2.29 -2.55 -1.13
N CYS A 296 2.65 -3.77 -1.54
CA CYS A 296 3.35 -4.04 -2.80
C CYS A 296 2.35 -4.58 -3.83
N ARG A 297 1.85 -3.72 -4.71
CA ARG A 297 0.94 -4.13 -5.78
C ARG A 297 1.74 -4.61 -6.99
N ILE A 298 1.27 -5.66 -7.65
CA ILE A 298 1.82 -6.12 -8.93
C ILE A 298 0.84 -5.72 -10.03
N PRO A 299 1.14 -4.67 -10.82
CA PRO A 299 0.28 -4.22 -11.89
C PRO A 299 0.12 -5.30 -12.97
N PHE A 300 -1.05 -5.30 -13.61
CA PHE A 300 -1.24 -6.12 -14.79
C PHE A 300 -0.40 -5.55 -15.95
N GLY A 301 0.32 -6.44 -16.65
CA GLY A 301 1.10 -6.12 -17.83
C GLY A 301 1.26 -7.37 -18.68
N SER A 302 0.92 -7.25 -19.97
CA SER A 302 0.94 -8.37 -20.93
C SER A 302 2.34 -8.68 -21.46
N SER A 303 3.30 -7.76 -21.30
CA SER A 303 4.68 -7.92 -21.76
C SER A 303 5.65 -8.09 -20.59
N PRO A 304 6.72 -8.91 -20.72
CA PRO A 304 7.82 -8.95 -19.77
C PRO A 304 8.42 -7.56 -19.46
N LYS A 305 8.45 -6.66 -20.45
CA LYS A 305 8.97 -5.29 -20.28
C LYS A 305 8.11 -4.41 -19.37
N ALA A 306 6.85 -4.79 -19.15
CA ALA A 306 5.93 -4.03 -18.29
C ALA A 306 5.92 -4.55 -16.83
N LYS A 307 6.63 -5.65 -16.55
CA LYS A 307 6.69 -6.26 -15.21
C LYS A 307 7.49 -5.39 -14.25
N ARG A 308 6.83 -5.01 -13.16
CA ARG A 308 7.31 -4.10 -12.13
C ARG A 308 6.56 -4.35 -10.83
N VAL A 309 7.12 -3.88 -9.72
CA VAL A 309 6.39 -3.75 -8.45
C VAL A 309 5.94 -2.31 -8.27
N GLU A 310 4.72 -2.09 -7.81
CA GLU A 310 4.19 -0.79 -7.40
C GLU A 310 4.18 -0.73 -5.88
N VAL A 311 5.04 0.11 -5.32
CA VAL A 311 5.15 0.36 -3.89
C VAL A 311 4.20 1.52 -3.56
N ARG A 312 2.97 1.20 -3.12
CA ARG A 312 1.87 2.17 -2.88
C ARG A 312 1.96 2.91 -1.55
N PHE A 313 2.75 2.33 -0.68
CA PHE A 313 3.21 2.82 0.58
C PHE A 313 4.69 3.15 0.42
N PRO A 314 5.11 4.40 0.58
CA PRO A 314 6.49 4.65 0.95
C PRO A 314 6.55 4.37 2.49
N LEU A 315 6.09 3.18 2.90
CA LEU A 315 5.76 2.56 4.20
C LEU A 315 5.51 3.41 5.48
N GLY A 316 4.62 2.92 6.36
CA GLY A 316 4.26 3.56 7.63
C GLY A 316 3.32 2.68 8.47
N ALA A 317 3.73 1.46 8.82
CA ALA A 317 3.05 0.71 9.88
C ALA A 317 3.51 1.27 11.23
N ASN A 318 2.81 2.30 11.73
CA ASN A 318 2.66 2.40 13.17
C ASN A 318 1.79 1.20 13.55
N GLU A 319 2.39 0.26 14.23
CA GLU A 319 1.67 -0.60 15.14
C GLU A 319 0.96 0.32 16.16
N GLN A 320 -0.27 0.74 15.85
CA GLN A 320 -1.30 0.16 16.67
C GLN A 320 -1.36 -1.27 16.18
N VAL A 321 -0.61 -2.16 16.87
CA VAL A 321 -1.07 -3.53 16.97
C VAL A 321 -2.51 -3.33 17.47
N VAL A 322 -3.49 -3.38 16.57
CA VAL A 322 -4.71 -4.04 16.98
C VAL A 322 -4.14 -5.38 17.39
N GLU A 323 -4.01 -5.63 18.69
CA GLU A 323 -3.71 -6.97 19.18
C GLU A 323 -4.81 -7.83 18.58
N ILE A 324 -4.53 -8.37 17.39
CA ILE A 324 -5.32 -9.41 16.80
C ILE A 324 -4.98 -10.56 17.71
N GLU A 325 -5.86 -10.79 18.66
CA GLU A 325 -5.68 -11.87 19.60
C GLU A 325 -5.53 -13.15 18.79
N THR A 326 -4.43 -13.87 19.03
CA THR A 326 -4.08 -15.03 18.22
C THR A 326 -4.00 -16.30 19.07
N VAL A 327 -4.37 -17.41 18.44
CA VAL A 327 -4.19 -18.76 18.97
C VAL A 327 -2.94 -19.35 18.30
N PRO A 328 -1.88 -19.69 19.06
CA PRO A 328 -0.69 -20.32 18.50
C PRO A 328 -1.04 -21.62 17.78
N THR A 329 -0.36 -21.91 16.67
CA THR A 329 -0.58 -23.15 15.92
C THR A 329 0.11 -24.36 16.55
N GLY A 330 0.89 -24.16 17.61
CA GLY A 330 1.78 -25.16 18.21
C GLY A 330 3.10 -25.34 17.42
N SER A 331 3.24 -24.66 16.29
CA SER A 331 4.46 -24.65 15.47
C SER A 331 5.07 -23.26 15.44
N LEU A 332 6.18 -23.07 16.16
CA LEU A 332 6.89 -21.79 16.22
C LEU A 332 7.26 -21.26 14.83
N GLY A 333 7.70 -22.15 13.93
CA GLY A 333 8.05 -21.77 12.56
C GLY A 333 6.86 -21.25 11.76
N LEU A 334 5.68 -21.85 11.95
CA LEU A 334 4.45 -21.41 11.29
C LEU A 334 3.92 -20.11 11.92
N ASP A 335 3.93 -19.99 13.25
CA ASP A 335 3.50 -18.78 13.95
C ASP A 335 4.33 -17.55 13.55
N ILE A 336 5.64 -17.74 13.37
CA ILE A 336 6.54 -16.71 12.81
C ILE A 336 6.19 -16.41 11.35
N ALA A 337 5.97 -17.44 10.53
CA ALA A 337 5.65 -17.26 9.11
C ALA A 337 4.31 -16.54 8.88
N LEU A 338 3.33 -16.74 9.76
CA LEU A 338 2.04 -16.04 9.74
C LEU A 338 2.16 -14.56 10.10
N GLY A 339 3.27 -14.12 10.71
CA GLY A 339 3.58 -12.71 11.00
C GLY A 339 2.73 -12.08 12.11
N VAL A 340 1.72 -12.79 12.61
CA VAL A 340 0.83 -12.36 13.70
C VAL A 340 0.92 -13.26 14.95
N GLY A 341 1.86 -14.21 14.96
CA GLY A 341 2.14 -15.06 16.12
C GLY A 341 1.14 -16.21 16.34
N GLY A 342 0.34 -16.54 15.32
CA GLY A 342 -0.63 -17.63 15.37
C GLY A 342 -1.81 -17.42 14.42
N LEU A 343 -2.89 -18.14 14.65
CA LEU A 343 -4.16 -17.99 13.95
C LEU A 343 -4.96 -16.81 14.53
N PRO A 344 -5.43 -15.85 13.71
CA PRO A 344 -6.17 -14.69 14.20
C PRO A 344 -7.59 -15.06 14.68
N ARG A 345 -7.97 -14.59 15.88
CA ARG A 345 -9.35 -14.74 16.38
C ARG A 345 -10.37 -13.98 15.54
N GLY A 346 -11.61 -14.48 15.53
CA GLY A 346 -12.74 -13.89 14.80
C GLY A 346 -12.65 -14.02 13.28
N ARG A 347 -11.85 -14.95 12.77
CA ARG A 347 -11.65 -15.21 11.33
C ARG A 347 -11.93 -16.68 11.04
N ILE A 348 -12.43 -16.94 9.83
CA ILE A 348 -12.49 -18.29 9.26
C ILE A 348 -11.13 -18.57 8.62
N ILE A 349 -10.55 -19.73 8.93
CA ILE A 349 -9.22 -20.13 8.49
C ILE A 349 -9.35 -21.49 7.81
N GLU A 350 -8.93 -21.57 6.55
CA GLU A 350 -8.94 -22.81 5.78
C GLU A 350 -7.55 -23.45 5.79
N ILE A 351 -7.47 -24.69 6.23
CA ILE A 351 -6.25 -25.51 6.17
C ILE A 351 -6.42 -26.51 5.03
N TYR A 352 -5.79 -26.23 3.89
CA TYR A 352 -5.87 -27.08 2.70
C TYR A 352 -4.55 -27.79 2.40
N GLY A 353 -4.64 -29.02 1.88
CA GLY A 353 -3.48 -29.82 1.47
C GLY A 353 -3.83 -31.27 1.16
N PRO A 354 -2.90 -32.04 0.56
CA PRO A 354 -3.10 -33.45 0.24
C PRO A 354 -3.48 -34.31 1.46
N GLU A 355 -4.04 -35.49 1.23
CA GLU A 355 -4.24 -36.49 2.29
C GLU A 355 -2.94 -36.75 3.05
N SER A 356 -3.04 -36.98 4.37
CA SER A 356 -1.89 -37.20 5.26
C SER A 356 -0.88 -36.04 5.38
N SER A 357 -1.21 -34.82 4.95
CA SER A 357 -0.33 -33.64 5.08
C SER A 357 -0.32 -33.00 6.47
N GLY A 358 -0.99 -33.59 7.47
CA GLY A 358 -1.02 -33.09 8.85
C GLY A 358 -2.06 -31.99 9.15
N LYS A 359 -3.12 -31.85 8.33
CA LYS A 359 -4.18 -30.84 8.51
C LYS A 359 -4.88 -30.96 9.87
N THR A 360 -5.45 -32.14 10.15
CA THR A 360 -6.09 -32.47 11.42
C THR A 360 -5.10 -32.35 12.59
N THR A 361 -3.85 -32.79 12.41
CA THR A 361 -2.79 -32.63 13.41
C THR A 361 -2.56 -31.16 13.76
N LEU A 362 -2.51 -30.27 12.77
CA LEU A 362 -2.36 -28.83 12.99
C LEU A 362 -3.59 -28.21 13.68
N ALA A 363 -4.79 -28.65 13.30
CA ALA A 363 -6.03 -28.24 13.96
C ALA A 363 -6.05 -28.65 15.44
N LEU A 364 -5.66 -29.89 15.75
CA LEU A 364 -5.57 -30.39 17.12
C LEU A 364 -4.49 -29.69 17.94
N HIS A 365 -3.34 -29.34 17.36
CA HIS A 365 -2.35 -28.50 18.04
C HIS A 365 -2.89 -27.11 18.37
N THR A 366 -3.62 -26.50 17.44
CA THR A 366 -4.28 -25.21 17.66
C THR A 366 -5.28 -25.29 18.82
N VAL A 367 -6.10 -26.35 18.86
CA VAL A 367 -7.04 -26.62 19.96
C VAL A 367 -6.29 -26.77 21.29
N ALA A 368 -5.22 -27.56 21.33
CA ALA A 368 -4.41 -27.76 22.53
C ALA A 368 -3.82 -26.43 23.05
N GLU A 369 -3.30 -25.58 22.16
CA GLU A 369 -2.75 -24.27 22.54
C GLU A 369 -3.84 -23.29 23.03
N ALA A 370 -5.03 -23.33 22.45
CA ALA A 370 -6.17 -22.55 22.94
C ALA A 370 -6.61 -23.01 24.35
N GLN A 371 -6.73 -24.31 24.57
CA GLN A 371 -7.12 -24.87 25.87
C GLN A 371 -6.07 -24.59 26.96
N LYS A 372 -4.78 -24.62 26.64
CA LYS A 372 -3.71 -24.21 27.58
C LYS A 372 -3.84 -22.77 28.07
N LYS A 373 -4.46 -21.90 27.27
CA LYS A 373 -4.77 -20.51 27.63
C LYS A 373 -6.13 -20.35 28.33
N GLY A 374 -6.81 -21.46 28.64
CA GLY A 374 -8.13 -21.48 29.27
C GLY A 374 -9.29 -21.28 28.31
N GLY A 375 -9.07 -21.37 27.00
CA GLY A 375 -10.12 -21.19 26.00
C GLY A 375 -11.00 -22.43 25.81
N ILE A 376 -12.28 -22.20 25.48
CA ILE A 376 -13.26 -23.25 25.20
C ILE A 376 -13.18 -23.59 23.71
N CYS A 377 -12.98 -24.87 23.41
CA CYS A 377 -12.86 -25.35 22.04
C CYS A 377 -14.00 -26.29 21.67
N ALA A 378 -14.33 -26.31 20.39
CA ALA A 378 -15.28 -27.25 19.82
C ALA A 378 -14.74 -27.89 18.54
N PHE A 379 -15.12 -29.13 18.31
CA PHE A 379 -14.70 -29.95 17.17
C PHE A 379 -15.93 -30.62 16.55
N VAL A 380 -16.25 -30.24 15.33
CA VAL A 380 -17.29 -30.86 14.50
C VAL A 380 -16.59 -31.85 13.58
N ASP A 381 -16.70 -33.13 13.93
CA ASP A 381 -16.09 -34.26 13.22
C ASP A 381 -17.09 -34.80 12.20
N ALA A 382 -17.13 -34.15 11.03
CA ALA A 382 -17.98 -34.57 9.91
C ALA A 382 -17.44 -35.83 9.21
N GLU A 383 -16.13 -36.12 9.34
CA GLU A 383 -15.51 -37.32 8.77
C GLU A 383 -15.64 -38.56 9.65
N HIS A 384 -16.12 -38.42 10.89
CA HIS A 384 -16.13 -39.49 11.90
C HIS A 384 -14.74 -40.14 12.10
N ALA A 385 -13.69 -39.32 11.98
CA ALA A 385 -12.30 -39.76 11.88
C ALA A 385 -11.41 -39.25 13.03
N LEU A 386 -11.96 -38.50 13.99
CA LEU A 386 -11.20 -38.00 15.13
C LEU A 386 -10.70 -39.14 16.02
N ASP A 387 -9.37 -39.28 16.18
CA ASP A 387 -8.75 -40.20 17.13
C ASP A 387 -8.52 -39.52 18.50
N PRO A 388 -9.27 -39.89 19.56
CA PRO A 388 -9.12 -39.29 20.88
C PRO A 388 -7.77 -39.60 21.54
N VAL A 389 -7.19 -40.77 21.28
CA VAL A 389 -5.90 -41.17 21.85
C VAL A 389 -4.79 -40.30 21.27
N TYR A 390 -4.84 -40.04 19.97
CA TYR A 390 -3.89 -39.16 19.30
C TYR A 390 -4.06 -37.70 19.74
N ALA A 391 -5.29 -37.17 19.77
CA ALA A 391 -5.58 -35.82 20.25
C ALA A 391 -5.04 -35.57 21.67
N ARG A 392 -5.24 -36.53 22.58
CA ARG A 392 -4.70 -36.45 23.96
C ARG A 392 -3.17 -36.40 23.98
N LYS A 393 -2.48 -37.15 23.11
CA LYS A 393 -1.02 -37.10 22.99
C LYS A 393 -0.49 -35.74 22.50
N LEU A 394 -1.28 -35.04 21.68
CA LEU A 394 -0.96 -33.68 21.22
C LEU A 394 -1.24 -32.61 22.29
N GLY A 395 -1.84 -32.99 23.42
CA GLY A 395 -2.13 -32.11 24.55
C GLY A 395 -3.53 -31.52 24.57
N VAL A 396 -4.46 -32.06 23.78
CA VAL A 396 -5.88 -31.69 23.80
C VAL A 396 -6.53 -32.24 25.07
N ASP A 397 -7.21 -31.37 25.82
CA ASP A 397 -8.06 -31.75 26.94
C ASP A 397 -9.44 -32.18 26.43
N LEU A 398 -9.62 -33.50 26.32
CA LEU A 398 -10.86 -34.09 25.82
C LEU A 398 -12.04 -33.97 26.80
N GLU A 399 -11.81 -33.73 28.08
CA GLU A 399 -12.90 -33.55 29.05
C GLU A 399 -13.60 -32.20 28.86
N ASN A 400 -12.82 -31.21 28.40
CA ASN A 400 -13.28 -29.84 28.15
C ASN A 400 -13.34 -29.48 26.66
N LEU A 401 -13.35 -30.47 25.76
CA LEU A 401 -13.55 -30.27 24.32
C LEU A 401 -15.00 -30.64 23.95
N LEU A 402 -15.72 -29.71 23.34
CA LEU A 402 -17.06 -29.98 22.81
C LEU A 402 -16.91 -30.73 21.48
N ILE A 403 -17.28 -32.02 21.45
CA ILE A 403 -17.21 -32.83 20.23
C ILE A 403 -18.62 -33.08 19.72
N SER A 404 -18.83 -32.87 18.43
CA SER A 404 -20.07 -33.24 17.74
C SER A 404 -19.76 -34.02 16.47
N GLN A 405 -20.52 -35.09 16.24
CA GLN A 405 -20.47 -35.91 15.04
C GLN A 405 -21.84 -35.82 14.36
N PRO A 406 -22.01 -34.90 13.39
CA PRO A 406 -23.26 -34.71 12.69
C PRO A 406 -23.50 -35.82 11.65
N ASP A 407 -24.78 -36.12 11.41
CA ASP A 407 -25.24 -37.06 10.40
C ASP A 407 -25.40 -36.39 9.02
N THR A 408 -25.61 -35.06 8.97
CA THR A 408 -25.75 -34.30 7.72
C THR A 408 -24.99 -32.97 7.74
N GLY A 409 -24.69 -32.44 6.56
CA GLY A 409 -24.02 -31.15 6.40
C GLY A 409 -24.84 -29.98 6.96
N GLU A 410 -26.16 -30.01 6.85
CA GLU A 410 -27.05 -29.00 7.46
C GLU A 410 -26.93 -29.01 8.98
N GLN A 411 -26.97 -30.20 9.59
CA GLN A 411 -26.82 -30.35 11.05
C GLN A 411 -25.46 -29.83 11.53
N ALA A 412 -24.39 -30.14 10.79
CA ALA A 412 -23.04 -29.64 11.10
C ALA A 412 -23.00 -28.11 11.13
N LEU A 413 -23.61 -27.45 10.14
CA LEU A 413 -23.66 -25.99 10.03
C LEU A 413 -24.55 -25.34 11.09
N GLU A 414 -25.69 -25.94 11.42
CA GLU A 414 -26.56 -25.48 12.52
C GLU A 414 -25.83 -25.51 13.87
N ILE A 415 -25.05 -26.58 14.11
CA ILE A 415 -24.22 -26.70 15.31
C ILE A 415 -23.13 -25.63 15.31
N CYS A 416 -22.46 -25.41 14.17
CA CYS A 416 -21.46 -24.35 14.04
C CYS A 416 -22.06 -22.96 14.32
N ASP A 417 -23.20 -22.62 13.71
CA ASP A 417 -23.87 -21.33 13.91
C ASP A 417 -24.29 -21.13 15.38
N THR A 418 -24.84 -22.17 16.00
CA THR A 418 -25.23 -22.14 17.43
C THR A 418 -24.01 -21.89 18.33
N LEU A 419 -22.92 -22.61 18.09
CA LEU A 419 -21.68 -22.50 18.85
C LEU A 419 -21.02 -21.12 18.66
N VAL A 420 -20.98 -20.60 17.44
CA VAL A 420 -20.42 -19.26 17.15
C VAL A 420 -21.28 -18.16 17.78
N ARG A 421 -22.62 -18.23 17.66
CA ARG A 421 -23.55 -17.24 18.24
C ARG A 421 -23.53 -17.20 19.76
N SER A 422 -23.15 -18.30 20.41
CA SER A 422 -23.00 -18.33 21.87
C SER A 422 -21.97 -17.34 22.38
N GLY A 423 -20.98 -16.97 21.54
CA GLY A 423 -19.85 -16.12 21.93
C GLY A 423 -18.89 -16.77 22.94
N ALA A 424 -19.10 -18.05 23.29
CA ALA A 424 -18.33 -18.76 24.30
C ALA A 424 -17.18 -19.60 23.71
N ILE A 425 -17.15 -19.81 22.40
CA ILE A 425 -16.17 -20.68 21.74
C ILE A 425 -15.00 -19.87 21.20
N ASP A 426 -13.80 -20.24 21.62
CA ASP A 426 -12.55 -19.60 21.23
C ASP A 426 -11.95 -20.20 19.96
N VAL A 427 -12.13 -21.51 19.76
CA VAL A 427 -11.72 -22.24 18.55
C VAL A 427 -12.81 -23.25 18.20
N LEU A 428 -13.36 -23.16 16.99
CA LEU A 428 -14.27 -24.14 16.41
C LEU A 428 -13.59 -24.76 15.19
N VAL A 429 -13.38 -26.08 15.23
CA VAL A 429 -12.84 -26.84 14.11
C VAL A 429 -13.97 -27.59 13.41
N VAL A 430 -13.99 -27.56 12.07
CA VAL A 430 -14.84 -28.40 11.23
C VAL A 430 -13.92 -29.30 10.41
N ASP A 431 -13.85 -30.58 10.76
CA ASP A 431 -13.05 -31.58 10.05
C ASP A 431 -13.99 -32.63 9.42
N SER A 432 -14.27 -32.57 8.12
CA SER A 432 -13.86 -31.56 7.16
C SER A 432 -15.02 -31.02 6.34
N VAL A 433 -14.83 -29.85 5.72
CA VAL A 433 -15.82 -29.24 4.82
C VAL A 433 -16.18 -30.16 3.65
N ALA A 434 -15.23 -30.98 3.19
CA ALA A 434 -15.46 -31.92 2.10
C ALA A 434 -16.44 -33.04 2.48
N ALA A 435 -16.55 -33.37 3.76
CA ALA A 435 -17.44 -34.41 4.29
C ALA A 435 -18.84 -33.91 4.66
N LEU A 436 -19.12 -32.62 4.51
CA LEU A 436 -20.46 -32.05 4.74
C LEU A 436 -21.43 -32.49 3.63
N THR A 437 -21.99 -33.68 3.82
CA THR A 437 -22.89 -34.32 2.86
C THR A 437 -24.33 -33.81 3.09
N PRO A 438 -24.98 -33.18 2.10
CA PRO A 438 -26.35 -32.67 2.24
C PRO A 438 -27.34 -33.80 2.53
N ARG A 439 -28.35 -33.53 3.35
CA ARG A 439 -29.39 -34.51 3.69
C ARG A 439 -30.06 -35.14 2.46
N ALA A 440 -30.29 -34.34 1.42
CA ALA A 440 -30.89 -34.79 0.17
C ALA A 440 -30.02 -35.82 -0.60
N GLU A 441 -28.72 -35.84 -0.36
CA GLU A 441 -27.79 -36.82 -0.94
C GLU A 441 -27.78 -38.13 -0.13
N ILE A 442 -27.94 -38.04 1.20
CA ILE A 442 -28.00 -39.20 2.10
C ILE A 442 -29.35 -39.94 1.98
N GLU A 443 -30.45 -39.20 1.84
CA GLU A 443 -31.82 -39.74 1.75
C GLU A 443 -32.26 -40.06 0.31
N GLY A 444 -31.44 -39.73 -0.70
CA GLY A 444 -31.76 -39.92 -2.12
C GLY A 444 -31.68 -41.38 -2.58
N GLU A 445 -32.49 -41.75 -3.58
CA GLU A 445 -32.42 -43.08 -4.20
C GLU A 445 -31.23 -43.18 -5.16
N MET A 446 -30.63 -44.38 -5.29
CA MET A 446 -29.55 -44.62 -6.25
C MET A 446 -30.01 -44.30 -7.68
N GLY A 447 -29.56 -43.16 -8.23
CA GLY A 447 -29.88 -42.69 -9.57
C GLY A 447 -30.36 -41.24 -9.66
N ASP A 448 -30.69 -40.60 -8.53
CA ASP A 448 -31.08 -39.20 -8.51
C ASP A 448 -29.90 -38.27 -8.79
N SER A 449 -30.08 -37.36 -9.77
CA SER A 449 -29.09 -36.35 -10.13
C SER A 449 -29.55 -34.99 -9.63
N LEU A 450 -28.92 -34.51 -8.55
CA LEU A 450 -29.15 -33.20 -7.96
C LEU A 450 -27.87 -32.35 -8.08
N PRO A 451 -27.63 -31.66 -9.20
CA PRO A 451 -26.40 -30.92 -9.41
C PRO A 451 -26.27 -29.73 -8.45
N GLY A 452 -25.10 -29.64 -7.80
CA GLY A 452 -24.70 -28.48 -7.00
C GLY A 452 -25.25 -28.42 -5.58
N LEU A 453 -25.63 -29.55 -4.98
CA LEU A 453 -26.13 -29.58 -3.60
C LEU A 453 -25.13 -29.02 -2.58
N GLN A 454 -23.86 -29.41 -2.64
CA GLN A 454 -22.83 -28.93 -1.72
C GLN A 454 -22.58 -27.41 -1.85
N ALA A 455 -22.63 -26.87 -3.08
CA ALA A 455 -22.51 -25.43 -3.30
C ALA A 455 -23.71 -24.64 -2.75
N ARG A 456 -24.91 -25.20 -2.80
CA ARG A 456 -26.12 -24.61 -2.21
C ARG A 456 -26.06 -24.63 -0.69
N LEU A 457 -25.63 -25.75 -0.10
CA LEU A 457 -25.42 -25.89 1.34
C LEU A 457 -24.43 -24.82 1.85
N MET A 458 -23.28 -24.68 1.18
CA MET A 458 -22.26 -23.69 1.56
C MET A 458 -22.68 -22.23 1.32
N SER A 459 -23.66 -21.97 0.43
CA SER A 459 -24.18 -20.61 0.22
C SER A 459 -25.14 -20.14 1.32
N GLN A 460 -25.60 -21.06 2.17
CA GLN A 460 -26.48 -20.78 3.31
C GLN A 460 -25.71 -20.67 4.63
N ALA A 461 -24.44 -21.11 4.65
CA ALA A 461 -23.46 -20.89 5.72
C ALA A 461 -22.85 -19.49 5.63
#